data_AF-A0A1I5SXG6-F1
#
_entry.id   AF-A0A1I5SXG6-F1
#
_cell.length_a   1.000
_cell.length_b   1.000
_cell.length_c   1.000
_cell.angle_alpha   90.00
_cell.angle_beta   90.00
_cell.angle_gamma   90.00
#
_symmetry.space_group_name_H-M   'P 1'
#
loop_
_entity.id
_entity.type
_entity.pdbx_description
1 polymer ?
#
loop_
_entity_poly.entity_id
_entity_poly.type
_entity_poly.pdbx_seq_one_letter_code
_entity_poly.pdbx_strand_id
1 'polypeptide(L)'
;MEDIFVPVIAITSIFIGLPWVILHYLTKWRQAPKITEEDERMLDEMYNLARRLEERVNTVERIVAADNPDWRPGLNSPQPTYQIDRNPHSNRSN
;
A
#
# COMPACT_ATOMS: atom_id res chain seq x y z
N MET A 1 4.47 -54.99 21.18
CA MET A 1 3.61 -53.88 21.70
C MET A 1 3.91 -52.58 20.96
N GLU A 2 5.15 -52.35 20.55
CA GLU A 2 5.62 -51.16 19.84
C GLU A 2 4.95 -50.98 18.45
N ASP A 3 4.61 -52.08 17.78
CA ASP A 3 3.97 -52.09 16.45
C ASP A 3 2.58 -51.42 16.40
N ILE A 4 1.94 -51.23 17.56
CA ILE A 4 0.62 -50.57 17.68
C ILE A 4 0.79 -49.09 18.07
N PHE A 5 1.80 -48.76 18.87
CA PHE A 5 2.02 -47.39 19.35
C PHE A 5 2.52 -46.46 18.24
N VAL A 6 3.44 -46.93 17.39
CA VAL A 6 4.02 -46.13 16.30
C VAL A 6 2.95 -45.60 15.33
N PRO A 7 2.05 -46.43 14.76
CA PRO A 7 1.04 -45.92 13.83
C PRO A 7 0.02 -45.00 14.51
N VAL A 8 -0.35 -45.27 15.77
CA VAL A 8 -1.29 -44.43 16.52
C VAL A 8 -0.72 -43.03 16.73
N ILE A 9 0.53 -42.92 17.18
CA ILE A 9 1.20 -41.63 17.37
C ILE A 9 1.38 -40.90 16.03
N ALA A 10 1.77 -41.62 14.98
CA ALA A 10 1.94 -41.04 13.65
C ALA A 10 0.63 -40.44 13.13
N ILE A 11 -0.48 -41.17 13.21
CA ILE A 11 -1.80 -40.70 12.76
C ILE A 11 -2.24 -39.48 13.60
N THR A 12 -2.16 -39.57 14.93
CA THR A 12 -2.54 -38.47 15.81
C THR A 12 -1.69 -37.22 15.57
N SER A 13 -0.39 -37.36 15.35
CA SER A 13 0.51 -36.24 15.06
C SER A 13 0.21 -35.54 13.73
N ILE A 14 -0.20 -36.28 12.70
CA ILE A 14 -0.60 -35.72 11.41
C ILE A 14 -1.92 -34.97 11.54
N PHE A 15 -2.90 -35.57 12.23
CA PHE A 15 -4.21 -34.95 12.43
C PHE A 15 -4.18 -33.72 13.33
N ILE A 16 -3.19 -33.59 14.21
CA ILE A 16 -3.02 -32.41 15.06
C ILE A 16 -2.07 -31.41 14.40
N GLY A 17 -0.99 -31.89 13.79
CA GLY A 17 0.03 -31.08 13.13
C GLY A 17 -0.48 -30.33 11.91
N LEU A 18 -1.27 -30.98 11.05
CA LEU A 18 -1.83 -30.31 9.85
C LEU A 18 -2.76 -29.14 10.24
N PRO A 19 -3.79 -29.30 11.10
CA PRO A 19 -4.59 -28.19 11.59
C PRO A 19 -3.79 -27.17 12.39
N TRP A 20 -2.78 -27.59 13.15
CA TRP A 20 -1.90 -26.67 13.90
C TRP A 20 -1.15 -25.73 12.96
N VAL A 21 -0.55 -26.26 11.90
CA VAL A 21 0.17 -25.47 10.90
C VAL A 21 -0.79 -24.48 10.22
N ILE A 22 -1.98 -24.95 9.84
CA ILE A 22 -3.05 -24.11 9.30
C ILE A 22 -3.42 -22.99 10.29
N LEU A 23 -3.68 -23.32 11.56
CA LEU A 23 -4.01 -22.36 12.62
C LEU A 23 -2.86 -21.39 12.90
N HIS A 24 -1.62 -21.84 12.86
CA HIS A 24 -0.42 -21.01 13.03
C HIS A 24 -0.33 -19.94 11.95
N TYR A 25 -0.54 -20.32 10.69
CA TYR A 25 -0.54 -19.35 9.60
C TYR A 25 -1.79 -18.46 9.60
N LEU A 26 -2.95 -18.97 10.01
CA LEU A 26 -4.18 -18.18 10.19
C LEU A 26 -4.04 -17.14 11.32
N THR A 27 -3.45 -17.52 12.46
CA THR A 27 -3.18 -16.59 13.57
C THR A 27 -2.15 -15.54 13.18
N LYS A 28 -1.10 -15.92 12.45
CA LYS A 28 -0.18 -14.96 11.83
C LYS A 28 -0.87 -14.06 10.81
N TRP A 29 -1.85 -14.55 10.05
CA TRP A 29 -2.63 -13.74 9.10
C TRP A 29 -3.64 -12.80 9.77
N ARG A 30 -4.22 -13.17 10.91
CA ARG A 30 -5.03 -12.22 11.71
C ARG A 30 -4.18 -11.21 12.48
N GLN A 31 -2.92 -11.55 12.71
CA GLN A 31 -1.91 -10.68 13.31
C GLN A 31 -1.13 -9.87 12.26
N ALA A 32 -1.32 -10.16 10.96
CA ALA A 32 -0.99 -9.23 9.88
C ALA A 32 -1.95 -8.06 10.04
N PRO A 33 -1.48 -6.90 10.50
CA PRO A 33 -2.36 -5.82 10.86
C PRO A 33 -3.13 -5.40 9.62
N LYS A 34 -4.47 -5.40 9.71
CA LYS A 34 -5.30 -4.54 8.84
C LYS A 34 -4.67 -3.15 8.89
N ILE A 35 -4.52 -2.49 7.74
CA ILE A 35 -4.02 -1.12 7.56
C ILE A 35 -4.08 -0.34 8.89
N THR A 36 -2.93 -0.32 9.57
CA THR A 36 -2.85 0.13 10.96
C THR A 36 -2.88 1.63 10.95
N GLU A 37 -3.40 2.26 12.00
CA GLU A 37 -3.35 3.71 12.23
C GLU A 37 -1.92 4.29 12.02
N GLU A 38 -0.89 3.47 12.22
CA GLU A 38 0.51 3.75 11.90
C GLU A 38 0.77 3.94 10.39
N ASP A 39 0.14 3.13 9.54
CA ASP A 39 0.26 3.21 8.08
C ASP A 39 -0.48 4.46 7.56
N GLU A 40 -1.66 4.78 8.12
CA GLU A 40 -2.35 6.05 7.84
C GLU A 40 -1.48 7.26 8.25
N ARG A 41 -0.86 7.20 9.42
CA ARG A 41 0.06 8.23 9.89
C ARG A 41 1.30 8.36 9.01
N MET A 42 1.86 7.25 8.55
CA MET A 42 3.00 7.24 7.63
C MET A 42 2.63 7.89 6.30
N LEU A 43 1.45 7.58 5.74
CA LEU A 43 0.94 8.21 4.53
C LEU A 43 0.77 9.73 4.72
N ASP A 44 0.23 10.17 5.85
CA ASP A 44 0.10 11.59 6.19
C ASP A 44 1.46 12.29 6.31
N GLU A 45 2.45 11.64 6.90
CA GLU A 45 3.82 12.15 6.97
C GLU A 45 4.46 12.26 5.58
N MET A 46 4.29 11.25 4.71
CA MET A 46 4.77 11.31 3.32
C MET A 46 4.08 12.43 2.52
N TYR A 47 2.78 12.60 2.69
CA TYR A 47 2.02 13.67 2.05
C TYR A 47 2.51 15.05 2.50
N ASN A 48 2.73 15.25 3.81
CA ASN A 48 3.26 16.49 4.34
C ASN A 48 4.68 16.80 3.84
N LEU A 49 5.52 15.77 3.70
CA LEU A 49 6.86 15.92 3.11
C LEU A 49 6.79 16.31 1.63
N ALA A 50 5.92 15.66 0.84
CA ALA A 50 5.70 15.99 -0.57
C ALA A 50 5.26 17.46 -0.74
N ARG A 51 4.30 17.93 0.07
CA ARG A 51 3.80 19.31 0.02
C ARG A 51 4.90 20.33 0.31
N ARG A 52 5.78 20.06 1.28
CA ARG A 52 6.92 20.93 1.61
C ARG A 52 8.00 20.93 0.52
N LEU A 53 8.23 19.79 -0.12
CA LEU A 53 9.14 19.69 -1.25
C LEU A 53 8.63 20.53 -2.43
N GLU A 54 7.33 20.47 -2.71
CA GLU A 54 6.68 21.27 -3.75
C GLU A 54 6.81 22.79 -3.48
N GLU A 55 6.56 23.24 -2.25
CA GLU A 55 6.74 24.65 -1.84
C GLU A 55 8.19 25.15 -2.08
N ARG A 56 9.18 24.27 -1.87
CA ARG A 56 10.59 24.57 -2.13
C ARG A 56 10.94 24.55 -3.61
N VAL A 57 10.40 23.59 -4.36
CA VAL A 57 10.58 23.50 -5.82
C VAL A 57 10.08 24.78 -6.48
N ASN A 58 8.92 25.31 -6.07
CA ASN A 58 8.41 26.58 -6.58
C ASN A 58 9.39 27.75 -6.32
N THR A 59 10.02 27.77 -5.15
CA THR A 59 11.05 28.77 -4.84
C THR A 59 12.31 28.59 -5.69
N VAL A 60 12.73 27.34 -5.92
CA VAL A 60 13.85 27.02 -6.82
C VAL A 60 13.52 27.40 -8.26
N GLU A 61 12.30 27.16 -8.75
CA GLU A 61 11.84 27.59 -10.07
C GLU A 61 11.93 29.10 -10.24
N ARG A 62 11.52 29.87 -9.21
CA ARG A 62 11.63 31.33 -9.21
C ARG A 62 13.09 31.80 -9.25
N ILE A 63 13.98 31.15 -8.50
CA ILE A 63 15.42 31.48 -8.50
C ILE A 63 16.04 31.11 -9.85
N VAL A 64 15.75 29.93 -10.39
CA VAL A 64 16.26 29.45 -11.68
C VAL A 64 15.77 30.34 -12.83
N ALA A 65 14.52 30.80 -12.80
CA ALA A 65 14.00 31.74 -13.79
C ALA A 65 14.64 33.14 -13.67
N ALA A 66 15.05 33.54 -12.46
CA ALA A 66 15.78 34.79 -12.25
C ALA A 66 17.25 34.70 -12.72
N ASP A 67 17.87 33.52 -12.56
CA ASP A 67 19.27 33.27 -12.95
C ASP A 67 19.42 32.92 -14.45
N ASN A 68 18.38 32.37 -15.09
CA ASN A 68 18.38 31.99 -16.50
C ASN A 68 17.06 32.42 -17.19
N PRO A 69 17.03 33.60 -17.86
CA PRO A 69 15.81 34.13 -18.48
C PRO A 69 15.28 33.31 -19.67
N ASP A 70 16.06 32.35 -20.19
CA ASP A 70 15.67 31.42 -21.26
C ASP A 70 15.03 30.12 -20.75
N TRP A 71 14.94 29.91 -19.43
CA TRP A 71 14.33 28.72 -18.84
C TRP A 71 12.81 28.76 -19.03
N ARG A 72 12.23 27.77 -19.73
CA ARG A 72 10.78 27.63 -19.96
C ARG A 72 10.18 26.66 -18.94
N PRO A 73 9.53 27.13 -17.85
CA PRO A 73 8.81 26.27 -16.93
C PRO A 73 7.44 26.00 -17.53
N GLY A 74 7.22 24.80 -18.08
CA GLY A 74 5.90 24.44 -18.61
C GLY A 74 5.86 23.27 -19.59
N LEU A 75 7.01 22.79 -20.07
CA LEU A 75 7.05 21.61 -20.94
C LEU A 75 7.21 20.28 -20.16
N ASN A 76 7.61 20.34 -18.89
CA ASN A 76 8.01 19.15 -18.12
C ASN A 76 7.17 18.89 -16.86
N SER A 77 6.12 19.66 -16.59
CA SER A 77 5.18 19.32 -15.51
C SER A 77 4.27 18.19 -15.99
N PRO A 78 4.31 16.99 -15.38
CA PRO A 78 3.25 16.01 -15.57
C PRO A 78 2.03 16.63 -14.89
N GLN A 79 1.16 17.27 -15.67
CA GLN A 79 -0.12 17.72 -15.17
C GLN A 79 -0.86 16.46 -14.70
N PRO A 80 -1.09 16.27 -13.39
CA PRO A 80 -1.81 15.12 -12.93
C PRO A 80 -3.27 15.40 -13.23
N THR A 81 -3.71 15.01 -14.42
CA THR A 81 -5.12 14.98 -14.79
C THR A 81 -5.79 13.90 -13.95
N TYR A 82 -6.14 14.23 -12.72
CA TYR A 82 -7.12 13.47 -11.93
C TYR A 82 -8.51 13.69 -12.54
N GLN A 83 -8.72 13.27 -13.78
CA GLN A 83 -10.08 13.05 -14.30
C GLN A 83 -10.56 11.74 -13.70
N ILE A 84 -11.12 11.82 -12.50
CA ILE A 84 -11.96 10.77 -11.96
C ILE A 84 -13.24 10.80 -12.79
N ASP A 85 -13.28 9.98 -13.84
CA ASP A 85 -14.47 9.73 -14.64
C ASP A 85 -15.52 9.03 -13.76
N ARG A 86 -16.26 9.84 -13.00
CA ARG A 86 -17.42 9.41 -12.21
C ARG A 86 -18.66 9.67 -13.05
N ASN A 87 -18.88 8.83 -14.06
CA ASN A 87 -20.21 8.71 -14.68
C ASN A 87 -20.84 7.34 -14.39
N PRO A 88 -21.51 7.16 -13.24
CA PRO A 88 -22.38 6.02 -13.03
C PRO A 88 -23.76 6.35 -13.61
N HIS A 89 -24.09 5.73 -14.74
CA HIS A 89 -25.46 5.57 -15.26
C HIS A 89 -26.25 6.83 -15.63
N SER A 90 -26.13 7.26 -16.89
CA SER A 90 -27.16 8.05 -17.58
C SER A 90 -27.88 7.29 -18.71
N ASN A 91 -27.74 5.97 -18.81
CA ASN A 91 -28.50 5.19 -19.79
C ASN A 91 -29.84 4.73 -19.19
N ARG A 92 -30.77 5.68 -19.07
CA ARG A 92 -32.20 5.44 -18.81
C ARG A 92 -33.02 6.29 -19.77
N SER A 93 -32.90 6.02 -21.06
CA SER A 93 -33.89 6.45 -22.07
C SER A 93 -33.64 5.75 -23.42
N ASN A 94 -34.26 4.60 -23.63
CA ASN A 94 -35.17 4.36 -24.76
C ASN A 94 -35.90 3.03 -24.55
#